data_AF-R6Q9M2-F1
#
_entry.id   AF-R6Q9M2-F1
#
_cell.length_a   1.000
_cell.length_b   1.000
_cell.length_c   1.000
_cell.angle_alpha   90.00
_cell.angle_beta   90.00
_cell.angle_gamma   90.00
#
_symmetry.space_group_name_H-M   'P 1'
#
loop_
_entity.id
_entity.type
_entity.pdbx_description
1 polymer ?
#
loop_
_entity_poly.entity_id
_entity_poly.type
_entity_poly.pdbx_seq_one_letter_code
_entity_poly.pdbx_strand_id
1 'polypeptide(L)'
;MKKKIIPLFLLCVVMFTFVGCNQVSGTYISVNDTKGGEYTFSSDNNYTYKDDENSYSGSYKQSDDMISLNNEDGKTENFRVYGDYIFSVKYKFDTELSETTGYINQTLDSSIDSVDFNASLTLKDDGTYEEVVNVGYYSFPGPTGTYTLGSNKLILTNDEDGSELVYIIYNNQVYLRVYQKV
;
A
#
# COMPACT_ATOMS: atom_id res chain seq x y z
N MET A 1 -30.02 -18.85 60.49
CA MET A 1 -29.80 -19.32 59.10
C MET A 1 -29.47 -18.12 58.22
N LYS A 2 -28.21 -17.91 57.84
CA LYS A 2 -27.79 -16.77 57.01
C LYS A 2 -27.85 -17.17 55.53
N LYS A 3 -28.74 -16.55 54.75
CA LYS A 3 -28.80 -16.71 53.29
C LYS A 3 -27.52 -16.11 52.69
N LYS A 4 -26.71 -16.93 52.01
CA LYS A 4 -25.60 -16.46 51.17
C LYS A 4 -26.19 -15.91 49.88
N ILE A 5 -26.21 -14.59 49.74
CA ILE A 5 -26.48 -13.92 48.46
C ILE A 5 -25.15 -13.95 47.70
N ILE A 6 -25.11 -14.71 46.60
CA ILE A 6 -24.01 -14.69 45.65
C ILE A 6 -24.17 -13.40 44.86
N PRO A 7 -23.22 -12.45 44.88
CA PRO A 7 -23.31 -11.28 44.05
C PRO A 7 -23.11 -11.70 42.60
N LEU A 8 -24.18 -11.61 41.82
CA LEU A 8 -24.26 -11.86 40.39
C LEU A 8 -23.54 -10.73 39.62
N PHE A 9 -22.23 -10.57 39.87
CA PHE A 9 -21.42 -9.46 39.34
C PHE A 9 -20.16 -9.95 38.62
N LEU A 10 -20.16 -11.19 38.14
CA LEU A 10 -19.00 -11.79 37.48
C LEU A 10 -19.39 -12.64 36.26
N LEU A 11 -20.38 -12.19 35.47
CA LEU A 11 -20.72 -12.84 34.21
C LEU A 11 -20.98 -11.83 33.07
N CYS A 12 -20.30 -10.68 33.09
CA CYS A 12 -20.28 -9.71 31.98
C CYS A 12 -18.87 -9.46 31.42
N VAL A 13 -17.88 -10.29 31.77
CA VAL A 13 -16.47 -10.09 31.35
C VAL A 13 -16.07 -10.99 30.16
N VAL A 14 -17.02 -11.68 29.51
CA VAL A 14 -16.70 -12.49 28.31
C VAL A 14 -17.72 -12.31 27.19
N MET A 15 -18.28 -11.11 27.04
CA MET A 15 -18.55 -10.62 25.69
C MET A 15 -17.36 -9.74 25.33
N PHE A 16 -16.28 -10.39 24.90
CA PHE A 16 -15.38 -9.78 23.93
C PHE A 16 -16.29 -9.35 22.79
N THR A 17 -16.63 -8.07 22.76
CA THR A 17 -16.99 -7.40 21.53
C THR A 17 -15.75 -7.53 20.64
N PHE A 18 -15.68 -8.64 19.91
CA PHE A 18 -15.17 -8.64 18.54
C PHE A 18 -16.02 -7.60 17.80
N VAL A 19 -15.76 -6.32 18.05
CA VAL A 19 -16.04 -5.29 17.06
C VAL A 19 -15.09 -5.69 15.95
N GLY A 20 -15.66 -6.34 14.94
CA GLY A 20 -14.92 -7.15 13.98
C GLY A 20 -13.73 -6.37 13.45
N CYS A 21 -12.54 -6.87 13.78
CA CYS A 21 -11.38 -6.61 12.95
C CYS A 21 -11.85 -7.00 11.54
N ASN A 22 -12.00 -6.02 10.63
CA ASN A 22 -12.44 -6.28 9.26
C ASN A 22 -11.56 -7.43 8.75
N GLN A 23 -12.15 -8.61 8.59
CA GLN A 23 -11.34 -9.80 8.46
C GLN A 23 -10.58 -9.69 7.14
N VAL A 24 -9.27 -9.48 7.23
CA VAL A 24 -8.42 -9.30 6.06
C VAL A 24 -8.45 -10.56 5.19
N SER A 25 -8.83 -11.71 5.75
CA SER A 25 -8.94 -12.95 4.99
C SER A 25 -9.72 -12.78 3.69
N GLY A 26 -9.18 -13.35 2.62
CA GLY A 26 -9.69 -13.21 1.26
C GLY A 26 -8.54 -13.04 0.27
N THR A 27 -8.91 -12.99 -0.99
CA THR A 27 -7.98 -12.79 -2.10
C THR A 27 -8.00 -11.33 -2.52
N TYR A 28 -6.82 -10.75 -2.75
CA TYR A 28 -6.62 -9.37 -3.18
C TYR A 28 -5.80 -9.37 -4.45
N ILE A 29 -6.31 -8.72 -5.49
CA ILE A 29 -5.68 -8.64 -6.80
C ILE A 29 -5.12 -7.23 -6.99
N SER A 30 -3.92 -7.14 -7.56
CA SER A 30 -3.29 -5.87 -7.89
C SER A 30 -4.17 -5.05 -8.83
N VAL A 31 -4.35 -3.77 -8.52
CA VAL A 31 -5.17 -2.86 -9.35
C VAL A 31 -4.33 -1.97 -10.27
N ASN A 32 -3.01 -1.95 -10.09
CA ASN A 32 -2.13 -1.01 -10.77
C ASN A 32 -0.69 -1.51 -11.00
N ASP A 33 -0.35 -2.74 -10.60
CA ASP A 33 0.92 -3.37 -10.98
C ASP A 33 0.77 -4.09 -12.34
N THR A 34 1.66 -3.78 -13.29
CA THR A 34 1.63 -4.35 -14.64
C THR A 34 2.05 -5.82 -14.69
N LYS A 35 2.78 -6.31 -13.66
CA LYS A 35 3.12 -7.73 -13.52
C LYS A 35 2.00 -8.55 -12.86
N GLY A 36 0.87 -7.91 -12.56
CA GLY A 36 -0.16 -8.51 -11.72
C GLY A 36 0.35 -8.68 -10.28
N GLY A 37 -0.26 -9.61 -9.57
CA GLY A 37 0.06 -9.87 -8.18
C GLY A 37 -1.20 -10.13 -7.39
N GLU A 38 -1.20 -11.26 -6.70
CA GLU A 38 -2.33 -11.71 -5.89
C GLU A 38 -1.83 -12.06 -4.50
N TYR A 39 -2.48 -11.48 -3.49
CA TYR A 39 -2.35 -11.92 -2.11
C TYR A 39 -3.59 -12.70 -1.71
N THR A 40 -3.42 -13.90 -1.17
CA THR A 40 -4.50 -14.60 -0.48
C THR A 40 -4.15 -14.69 1.00
N PHE A 41 -4.99 -14.09 1.84
CA PHE A 41 -4.89 -14.14 3.30
C PHE A 41 -5.87 -15.17 3.84
N SER A 42 -5.38 -16.15 4.57
CA SER A 42 -6.21 -17.19 5.18
C SER A 42 -6.55 -16.85 6.64
N SER A 43 -7.60 -17.48 7.17
CA SER A 43 -8.10 -17.26 8.53
C SER A 43 -7.19 -17.78 9.64
N ASP A 44 -6.19 -18.59 9.29
CA ASP A 44 -5.17 -19.14 10.19
C ASP A 44 -3.90 -18.27 10.26
N ASN A 45 -4.00 -17.00 9.83
CA ASN A 45 -2.92 -16.01 9.81
C ASN A 45 -1.74 -16.35 8.88
N ASN A 46 -2.00 -17.13 7.82
CA ASN A 46 -1.05 -17.36 6.74
C ASN A 46 -1.43 -16.55 5.51
N TYR A 47 -0.45 -16.24 4.66
CA TYR A 47 -0.71 -15.65 3.36
C TYR A 47 0.11 -16.34 2.28
N THR A 48 -0.39 -16.25 1.06
CA THR A 48 0.35 -16.58 -0.16
C THR A 48 0.35 -15.37 -1.07
N TYR A 49 1.48 -15.10 -1.70
CA TYR A 49 1.61 -14.16 -2.79
C TYR A 49 1.96 -14.90 -4.07
N LYS A 50 1.41 -14.45 -5.20
CA LYS A 50 1.79 -14.92 -6.53
C LYS A 50 1.72 -13.79 -7.55
N ASP A 51 2.73 -13.68 -8.39
CA ASP A 51 2.69 -12.96 -9.68
C ASP A 51 3.17 -13.88 -10.81
N ASP A 52 3.45 -13.31 -11.98
CA ASP A 52 3.90 -14.06 -13.15
C ASP A 52 5.30 -14.70 -12.98
N GLU A 53 6.12 -14.16 -12.07
CA GLU A 53 7.53 -14.53 -11.89
C GLU A 53 7.80 -15.19 -10.54
N ASN A 54 7.01 -14.86 -9.52
CA ASN A 54 7.30 -15.13 -8.12
C ASN A 54 6.10 -15.76 -7.41
N SER A 55 6.41 -16.63 -6.45
CA SER A 55 5.43 -17.22 -5.54
C SER A 55 6.08 -17.40 -4.19
N TYR A 56 5.48 -16.86 -3.14
CA TYR A 56 5.97 -17.03 -1.77
C TYR A 56 4.81 -17.06 -0.78
N SER A 57 5.10 -17.52 0.43
CA SER A 57 4.13 -17.61 1.50
C SER A 57 4.78 -17.27 2.83
N GLY A 58 3.95 -16.96 3.82
CA GLY A 58 4.40 -16.70 5.16
C GLY A 58 3.25 -16.54 6.13
N SER A 59 3.55 -15.97 7.28
CA SER A 59 2.53 -15.60 8.27
C SER A 59 2.29 -14.10 8.24
N TYR A 60 1.10 -13.66 8.62
CA TYR A 60 0.82 -12.24 8.78
C TYR A 60 0.24 -11.95 10.17
N LYS A 61 0.40 -10.70 10.60
CA LYS A 61 -0.32 -10.13 11.74
C LYS A 61 -1.20 -9.01 11.23
N GLN A 62 -2.38 -8.88 11.82
CA GLN A 62 -3.31 -7.81 11.53
C GLN A 62 -3.53 -6.95 12.78
N SER A 63 -3.45 -5.64 12.61
CA SER A 63 -4.05 -4.63 13.49
C SER A 63 -5.18 -3.91 12.75
N ASP A 64 -5.86 -2.98 13.41
CA ASP A 64 -7.08 -2.32 12.90
C ASP A 64 -6.95 -1.77 11.48
N ASP A 65 -5.80 -1.17 11.14
CA ASP A 65 -5.54 -0.52 9.87
C ASP A 65 -4.26 -1.00 9.17
N MET A 66 -3.66 -2.10 9.63
CA MET A 66 -2.37 -2.58 9.14
C MET A 66 -2.28 -4.09 9.07
N ILE A 67 -1.65 -4.59 8.01
CA ILE A 67 -1.19 -5.97 7.87
C ILE A 67 0.33 -5.95 7.84
N SER A 68 0.97 -6.79 8.65
CA SER A 68 2.42 -7.00 8.64
C SER A 68 2.71 -8.45 8.23
N LEU A 69 3.33 -8.61 7.06
CA LEU A 69 3.80 -9.90 6.55
C LEU A 69 5.13 -10.24 7.21
N ASN A 70 5.27 -11.48 7.67
CA ASN A 70 6.54 -12.05 8.08
C ASN A 70 6.94 -13.06 7.00
N ASN A 71 7.75 -12.59 6.07
CA ASN A 71 8.29 -13.42 4.99
C ASN A 71 9.31 -14.42 5.56
N GLU A 72 9.49 -15.56 4.88
CA GLU A 72 10.48 -16.58 5.29
C GLU A 72 11.93 -16.06 5.30
N ASP A 73 12.24 -15.03 4.52
CA ASP A 73 13.55 -14.37 4.47
C ASP A 73 13.82 -13.42 5.65
N GLY A 74 12.87 -13.32 6.58
CA GLY A 74 12.93 -12.46 7.76
C GLY A 74 12.63 -10.99 7.48
N LYS A 75 12.32 -10.60 6.23
CA LYS A 75 11.86 -9.25 5.92
C LYS A 75 10.39 -9.09 6.26
N THR A 76 10.06 -7.90 6.74
CA THR A 76 8.68 -7.53 7.03
C THR A 76 8.17 -6.62 5.92
N GLU A 77 7.00 -6.93 5.37
CA GLU A 77 6.27 -6.00 4.49
C GLU A 77 5.00 -5.56 5.19
N ASN A 78 4.70 -4.26 5.12
CA ASN A 78 3.54 -3.68 5.79
C ASN A 78 2.57 -3.12 4.76
N PHE A 79 1.28 -3.33 5.00
CA PHE A 79 0.18 -2.79 4.21
C PHE A 79 -0.76 -2.00 5.10
N ARG A 80 -1.22 -0.83 4.64
CA ARG A 80 -2.38 -0.16 5.23
C ARG A 80 -3.66 -0.77 4.67
N VAL A 81 -4.67 -0.94 5.52
CA VAL A 81 -5.98 -1.49 5.14
C VAL A 81 -7.00 -0.37 5.11
N TYR A 82 -7.65 -0.15 3.97
CA TYR A 82 -8.75 0.80 3.83
C TYR A 82 -9.91 0.15 3.06
N GLY A 83 -10.94 -0.25 3.80
CA GLY A 83 -12.07 -1.00 3.23
C GLY A 83 -11.60 -2.30 2.58
N ASP A 84 -11.93 -2.48 1.31
CA ASP A 84 -11.53 -3.65 0.51
C ASP A 84 -10.13 -3.52 -0.11
N TYR A 85 -9.38 -2.48 0.21
CA TYR A 85 -8.06 -2.22 -0.38
C TYR A 85 -6.94 -2.38 0.65
N ILE A 86 -5.80 -2.88 0.17
CA ILE A 86 -4.54 -2.89 0.90
C ILE A 86 -3.47 -2.13 0.11
N PHE A 87 -2.71 -1.28 0.80
CA PHE A 87 -1.75 -0.36 0.21
C PHE A 87 -0.36 -0.65 0.78
N SER A 88 0.60 -1.01 -0.07
CA SER A 88 1.96 -1.28 0.40
C SER A 88 2.57 0.01 0.96
N VAL A 89 3.03 -0.05 2.22
CA VAL A 89 3.70 1.08 2.89
C VAL A 89 5.07 1.34 2.28
N LYS A 90 5.69 0.32 1.69
CA LYS A 90 7.01 0.40 1.07
C LYS A 90 6.99 1.12 -0.29
N TYR A 91 5.90 0.96 -1.05
CA TYR A 91 5.81 1.46 -2.43
C TYR A 91 4.83 2.63 -2.49
N LYS A 92 5.18 3.69 -1.77
CA LYS A 92 4.46 4.97 -1.75
C LYS A 92 5.46 6.12 -1.85
N PHE A 93 4.98 7.28 -2.28
CA PHE A 93 5.69 8.52 -2.01
C PHE A 93 5.46 8.93 -0.55
N ASP A 94 6.43 9.61 0.05
CA ASP A 94 6.34 10.20 1.39
C ASP A 94 5.74 11.60 1.34
N THR A 95 6.03 12.35 0.27
CA THR A 95 5.37 13.62 0.00
C THR A 95 3.91 13.39 -0.41
N GLU A 96 2.99 14.12 0.22
CA GLU A 96 1.58 14.16 -0.19
C GLU A 96 1.41 15.06 -1.41
N LEU A 97 0.60 14.63 -2.37
CA LEU A 97 0.18 15.42 -3.51
C LEU A 97 -0.61 16.65 -3.03
N SER A 98 -0.19 17.85 -3.44
CA SER A 98 -0.93 19.06 -3.11
C SER A 98 -2.27 19.11 -3.86
N GLU A 99 -3.35 19.47 -3.18
CA GLU A 99 -4.69 19.62 -3.78
C GLU A 99 -4.84 20.86 -4.68
N THR A 100 -3.74 21.53 -5.05
CA THR A 100 -3.79 22.80 -5.76
C THR A 100 -4.40 22.62 -7.15
N THR A 101 -5.52 23.32 -7.38
CA THR A 101 -6.44 23.14 -8.50
C THR A 101 -5.75 23.25 -9.86
N GLY A 102 -5.59 22.11 -10.53
CA GLY A 102 -5.46 22.01 -11.99
C GLY A 102 -4.05 21.97 -12.56
N TYR A 103 -3.02 22.31 -11.80
CA TYR A 103 -1.62 22.31 -12.27
C TYR A 103 -0.67 22.03 -11.10
N ILE A 104 0.18 21.02 -11.26
CA ILE A 104 1.16 20.62 -10.26
C ILE A 104 2.55 21.01 -10.76
N ASN A 105 3.30 21.75 -9.94
CA ASN A 105 4.76 21.79 -10.01
C ASN A 105 5.29 21.28 -8.67
N GLN A 106 5.43 19.96 -8.56
CA GLN A 106 5.71 19.30 -7.28
C GLN A 106 6.61 18.10 -7.48
N THR A 107 7.59 17.97 -6.59
CA THR A 107 8.39 16.77 -6.43
C THR A 107 7.81 15.89 -5.33
N LEU A 108 7.57 14.63 -5.66
CA LEU A 108 7.20 13.58 -4.72
C LEU A 108 8.43 12.72 -4.46
N ASP A 109 8.82 12.56 -3.19
CA ASP A 109 9.98 11.75 -2.82
C ASP A 109 9.53 10.44 -2.18
N SER A 110 10.19 9.33 -2.49
CA SER A 110 9.96 8.02 -1.89
C SER A 110 11.22 7.53 -1.20
N SER A 111 11.07 7.07 0.05
CA SER A 111 12.10 6.31 0.75
C SER A 111 11.72 4.82 0.78
N ILE A 112 12.45 4.00 0.04
CA ILE A 112 12.34 2.55 0.15
C ILE A 112 13.35 2.11 1.20
N ASP A 113 12.95 1.29 2.18
CA ASP A 113 13.71 0.89 3.41
C ASP A 113 15.11 0.26 3.22
N SER A 114 15.74 0.37 2.04
CA SER A 114 17.19 0.29 1.87
C SER A 114 17.74 1.68 1.59
N VAL A 115 18.71 2.12 2.39
CA VAL A 115 19.41 3.43 2.39
C VAL A 115 19.87 3.93 1.00
N ASP A 116 19.82 3.09 -0.03
CA ASP A 116 20.39 3.32 -1.35
C ASP A 116 19.37 3.38 -2.49
N PHE A 117 18.06 3.51 -2.27
CA PHE A 117 17.13 3.73 -3.39
C PHE A 117 15.98 4.69 -3.03
N ASN A 118 16.03 5.89 -3.61
CA ASN A 118 14.94 6.87 -3.52
C ASN A 118 14.53 7.31 -4.92
N ALA A 119 13.24 7.43 -5.19
CA ALA A 119 12.74 8.02 -6.43
C ALA A 119 12.07 9.36 -6.13
N SER A 120 12.37 10.35 -6.96
CA SER A 120 11.75 11.67 -6.97
C SER A 120 10.96 11.85 -8.27
N LEU A 121 9.66 12.11 -8.17
CA LEU A 121 8.79 12.35 -9.33
C LEU A 121 8.37 13.81 -9.34
N THR A 122 8.79 14.55 -10.36
CA THR A 122 8.39 15.94 -10.57
C THR A 122 7.27 16.01 -11.60
N LEU A 123 6.07 16.40 -11.17
CA LEU A 123 4.95 16.71 -12.06
C LEU A 123 5.02 18.21 -12.39
N LYS A 124 4.91 18.57 -13.67
CA LYS A 124 4.96 19.96 -14.16
C LYS A 124 3.59 20.47 -14.60
N ASP A 125 3.45 21.79 -14.67
CA ASP A 125 2.20 22.46 -15.03
C ASP A 125 1.85 22.32 -16.52
N ASP A 126 2.84 22.07 -17.37
CA ASP A 126 2.64 21.76 -18.79
C ASP A 126 2.09 20.35 -19.06
N GLY A 127 1.86 19.54 -18.02
CA GLY A 127 1.37 18.17 -18.13
C GLY A 127 2.46 17.13 -18.38
N THR A 128 3.74 17.51 -18.27
CA THR A 128 4.87 16.58 -18.34
C THR A 128 5.38 16.19 -16.96
N TYR A 129 6.13 15.09 -16.89
CA TYR A 129 6.81 14.66 -15.67
C TYR A 129 8.28 14.32 -15.93
N GLU A 130 9.07 14.41 -14.87
CA GLU A 130 10.45 13.91 -14.81
C GLU A 130 10.61 13.03 -13.58
N GLU A 131 11.13 11.82 -13.78
CA GLU A 131 11.57 10.96 -12.69
C GLU A 131 13.08 11.08 -12.49
N VAL A 132 13.52 11.09 -11.24
CA VAL A 132 14.93 10.98 -10.86
C VAL A 132 15.07 9.84 -9.88
N VAL A 133 15.95 8.90 -10.20
CA VAL A 133 16.26 7.76 -9.34
C VAL A 133 17.60 8.00 -8.66
N ASN A 134 17.61 7.98 -7.34
CA ASN A 134 18.79 8.17 -6.52
C ASN A 134 19.25 6.83 -5.96
N VAL A 135 20.49 6.46 -6.25
CA VAL A 135 21.15 5.27 -5.70
C VAL A 135 22.35 5.68 -4.86
N GLY A 136 22.19 5.67 -3.54
CA GLY A 136 23.18 6.21 -2.60
C GLY A 136 23.41 7.71 -2.86
N TYR A 137 24.63 8.08 -3.27
CA TYR A 137 25.01 9.46 -3.61
C TYR A 137 24.86 9.81 -5.11
N TYR A 138 24.43 8.85 -5.93
CA TYR A 138 24.30 9.05 -7.38
C TYR A 138 22.85 9.31 -7.76
N SER A 139 22.64 10.29 -8.64
CA SER A 139 21.34 10.57 -9.24
C SER A 139 21.35 10.21 -10.72
N PHE A 140 20.36 9.45 -11.16
CA PHE A 140 20.17 9.04 -12.54
C PHE A 140 18.86 9.63 -13.06
N PRO A 141 18.85 10.21 -14.28
CA PRO A 141 17.60 10.57 -14.92
C PRO A 141 16.78 9.30 -15.15
N GLY A 142 15.55 9.31 -14.67
CA GLY A 142 14.53 8.31 -14.96
C GLY A 142 13.76 8.64 -16.24
N PRO A 143 12.67 7.90 -16.50
CA PRO A 143 11.81 8.18 -17.64
C PRO A 143 11.18 9.57 -17.54
N THR A 144 10.90 10.14 -18.71
CA THR A 144 10.15 11.39 -18.85
C THR A 144 8.94 11.14 -19.74
N GLY A 145 7.90 11.94 -19.56
CA GLY A 145 6.78 11.93 -20.49
C GLY A 145 5.62 12.79 -20.02
N THR A 146 4.41 12.35 -20.31
CA THR A 146 3.19 13.07 -19.93
C THR A 146 2.48 12.41 -18.77
N TYR A 147 1.67 13.16 -18.02
CA TYR A 147 0.84 12.58 -16.97
C TYR A 147 -0.62 13.00 -17.08
N THR A 148 -1.50 12.10 -16.63
CA THR A 148 -2.91 12.38 -16.39
C THR A 148 -3.20 12.23 -14.92
N LEU A 149 -3.74 13.28 -14.31
CA LEU A 149 -4.14 13.29 -12.91
C LEU A 149 -5.68 13.23 -12.79
N GLY A 150 -6.17 12.11 -12.26
CA GLY A 150 -7.56 11.93 -11.85
C GLY A 150 -7.75 12.11 -10.35
N SER A 151 -8.99 11.96 -9.87
CA SER A 151 -9.32 12.12 -8.44
C SER A 151 -8.72 11.03 -7.54
N ASN A 152 -8.43 9.84 -8.09
CA ASN A 152 -7.90 8.69 -7.35
C ASN A 152 -6.76 7.98 -8.08
N LYS A 153 -6.26 8.54 -9.19
CA LYS A 153 -5.21 7.93 -10.00
C LYS A 153 -4.28 8.99 -10.57
N LEU A 154 -3.00 8.65 -10.63
CA LEU A 154 -1.99 9.35 -11.42
C LEU A 154 -1.47 8.36 -12.46
N ILE A 155 -1.55 8.70 -13.74
CA ILE A 155 -1.07 7.86 -14.84
C ILE A 155 0.09 8.60 -15.48
N LEU A 156 1.25 7.97 -15.53
CA LEU A 156 2.43 8.44 -16.25
C LEU A 156 2.54 7.68 -17.57
N THR A 157 2.72 8.39 -18.67
CA THR A 157 2.94 7.81 -20.01
C THR A 157 4.35 8.18 -20.46
N ASN A 158 5.21 7.18 -20.61
CA ASN A 158 6.60 7.35 -21.00
C ASN A 158 6.71 7.75 -22.49
N ASP A 159 7.48 8.77 -22.80
CA ASP A 159 7.67 9.26 -24.18
C ASP A 159 8.50 8.29 -25.05
N GLU A 160 9.37 7.48 -24.45
CA GLU A 160 10.28 6.59 -25.20
C GLU A 160 9.55 5.41 -25.83
N ASP A 161 8.62 4.79 -25.10
CA ASP A 161 7.97 3.54 -25.50
C ASP A 161 6.43 3.57 -25.38
N GLY A 162 5.85 4.66 -24.87
CA GLY A 162 4.41 4.80 -24.66
C GLY A 162 3.88 3.94 -23.50
N SER A 163 4.76 3.33 -22.68
CA SER A 163 4.34 2.53 -21.54
C SER A 163 3.65 3.40 -20.49
N GLU A 164 2.66 2.81 -19.81
CA GLU A 164 1.92 3.47 -18.75
C GLU A 164 2.31 2.93 -17.38
N LEU A 165 2.53 3.84 -16.43
CA LEU A 165 2.68 3.53 -15.02
C LEU A 165 1.52 4.17 -14.25
N VAL A 166 0.76 3.33 -13.54
CA VAL A 166 -0.46 3.77 -12.84
C VAL A 166 -0.21 3.79 -11.33
N TYR A 167 -0.45 4.93 -10.71
CA TYR A 167 -0.48 5.09 -9.26
C TYR A 167 -1.90 5.30 -8.78
N ILE A 168 -2.17 4.87 -7.55
CA ILE A 168 -3.43 5.14 -6.84
C ILE A 168 -3.21 6.28 -5.85
N ILE A 169 -4.14 7.22 -5.81
CA ILE A 169 -4.13 8.35 -4.89
C ILE A 169 -5.18 8.07 -3.81
N TYR A 170 -4.75 8.11 -2.55
CA TYR A 170 -5.63 7.98 -1.40
C TYR A 170 -5.17 8.90 -0.27
N ASN A 171 -6.06 9.74 0.23
CA ASN A 171 -5.75 10.79 1.21
C ASN A 171 -4.51 11.61 0.81
N ASN A 172 -4.46 12.04 -0.46
CA ASN A 172 -3.35 12.78 -1.06
C ASN A 172 -2.00 12.05 -1.08
N GLN A 173 -1.90 10.83 -0.59
CA GLN A 173 -0.72 10.00 -0.75
C GLN A 173 -0.81 9.19 -2.05
N VAL A 174 0.33 9.05 -2.73
CA VAL A 174 0.45 8.36 -4.03
C VAL A 174 1.11 6.99 -3.81
N TYR A 175 0.45 5.93 -4.26
CA TYR A 175 0.86 4.53 -4.05
C TYR A 175 1.07 3.81 -5.38
N LEU A 176 2.16 3.04 -5.47
CA LEU A 176 2.48 2.20 -6.62
C LEU A 176 1.97 0.77 -6.49
N ARG A 177 1.84 0.22 -5.27
CA ARG A 177 1.31 -1.15 -5.08
C ARG A 177 0.06 -1.15 -4.22
N VAL A 178 -1.07 -1.35 -4.88
CA VAL A 178 -2.39 -1.43 -4.25
C VAL A 178 -3.10 -2.69 -4.73
N TYR A 179 -3.77 -3.38 -3.81
CA TYR A 179 -4.53 -4.58 -4.10
C TYR A 179 -5.96 -4.44 -3.58
N GLN A 180 -6.92 -4.96 -4.33
CA GLN A 180 -8.34 -4.91 -4.01
C GLN A 180 -8.88 -6.32 -3.76
N LYS A 181 -9.68 -6.48 -2.71
CA LYS A 181 -10.37 -7.71 -2.36
C LYS A 181 -11.38 -8.11 -3.44
N VAL A 182 -11.43 -9.41 -3.75
CA VAL A 182 -12.39 -10.02 -4.71
C VAL A 182 -13.32 -11.03 -4.06
#